data_AF-A0ABD3X208-F1
#
_entry.id   AF-A0ABD3X208-F1
#
_cell.length_a   1.000
_cell.length_b   1.000
_cell.length_c   1.000
_cell.angle_alpha   90.00
_cell.angle_beta   90.00
_cell.angle_gamma   90.00
#
_symmetry.space_group_name_H-M   'P 1'
#
loop_
_entity.id
_entity.type
_entity.pdbx_description
1 polymer ?
#
loop_
_entity_poly.entity_id
_entity_poly.type
_entity_poly.pdbx_seq_one_letter_code
_entity_poly.pdbx_strand_id
1 'polypeptide(L)'
;CIRGTYGSGCNETCGNCYNGNISCLITDGNCTEGCTMGWQGAICKSKCKTGSYGFNCNETCGHCLKGNNNCSDTNGHCSGYCQAGWTGETCKSACIRGTYGSGCNETCGNCYNGNISCLITDGNCTEGCTMGWQGTICKSKCETGSYGFNCNETCGHCLKSNNNCSDTNGQCNGGCQDGWTGETCKSECDTGTYGFNCNETCGYCLNGKNICSEMNGLCSGDCQAGWKGLTCKS
;
A
#
# COMPACT_ATOMS: atom_id res chain seq x y z
N CYS A 1 32.90 -55.82 12.74
CA CYS A 1 31.52 -55.52 13.14
C CYS A 1 30.57 -55.97 12.05
N ILE A 2 29.32 -56.30 12.38
CA ILE A 2 28.31 -56.53 11.35
C ILE A 2 27.96 -55.19 10.70
N ARG A 3 27.38 -55.24 9.49
CA ARG A 3 26.93 -54.04 8.78
C ARG A 3 25.94 -53.26 9.65
N GLY A 4 26.17 -51.95 9.81
CA GLY A 4 25.36 -51.09 10.67
C GLY A 4 25.85 -50.96 12.12
N THR A 5 26.97 -51.60 12.51
CA THR A 5 27.61 -51.39 13.82
C THR A 5 29.08 -51.01 13.76
N TYR A 6 29.57 -50.29 14.77
CA TYR A 6 30.94 -49.77 14.87
C TYR A 6 31.52 -49.86 16.31
N GLY A 7 32.80 -49.52 16.46
CA GLY A 7 33.49 -49.36 17.75
C GLY A 7 34.15 -50.64 18.29
N SER A 8 34.92 -50.50 19.38
CA SER A 8 35.62 -51.62 20.03
C SER A 8 34.60 -52.55 20.71
N GLY A 9 34.28 -53.66 20.07
CA GLY A 9 33.25 -54.61 20.51
C GLY A 9 31.97 -54.61 19.66
N CYS A 10 31.86 -53.72 18.67
CA CYS A 10 30.77 -53.72 17.68
C CYS A 10 29.35 -53.55 18.24
N ASN A 11 29.22 -52.86 19.37
CA ASN A 11 27.96 -52.65 20.09
C ASN A 11 27.26 -51.32 19.72
N GLU A 12 27.94 -50.39 19.05
CA GLU A 12 27.37 -49.11 18.66
C GLU A 12 26.70 -49.21 17.29
N THR A 13 25.52 -48.60 17.13
CA THR A 13 24.81 -48.57 15.84
C THR A 13 25.17 -47.32 15.03
N CYS A 14 25.35 -47.48 13.72
CA CYS A 14 25.52 -46.36 12.80
C CYS A 14 24.33 -45.39 12.92
N GLY A 15 24.60 -44.08 12.79
CA GLY A 15 23.54 -43.08 12.68
C GLY A 15 22.95 -43.00 11.28
N ASN A 16 22.29 -41.88 11.00
CA ASN A 16 21.55 -41.62 9.76
C ASN A 16 22.48 -41.20 8.62
N CYS A 17 23.43 -42.06 8.24
CA CYS A 17 24.36 -41.80 7.14
C CYS A 17 23.64 -41.79 5.78
N TYR A 18 24.15 -40.99 4.84
CA TYR A 18 23.75 -41.03 3.44
C TYR A 18 24.01 -42.45 2.86
N ASN A 19 23.05 -42.97 2.09
CA ASN A 19 22.90 -44.40 1.71
C ASN A 19 22.35 -45.35 2.80
N GLY A 20 21.69 -44.80 3.84
CA GLY A 20 21.04 -45.56 4.91
C GLY A 20 21.97 -45.93 6.06
N ASN A 21 21.42 -46.41 7.18
CA ASN A 21 22.12 -46.70 8.46
C ASN A 21 23.18 -47.83 8.41
N ILE A 22 23.82 -48.07 7.26
CA ILE A 22 24.66 -49.25 6.98
C ILE A 22 26.04 -48.88 6.39
N SER A 23 26.36 -47.59 6.29
CA SER A 23 27.53 -47.05 5.58
C SER A 23 28.56 -46.33 6.48
N CYS A 24 28.43 -46.37 7.80
CA CYS A 24 29.40 -45.73 8.69
C CYS A 24 30.73 -46.49 8.79
N LEU A 25 31.82 -45.77 9.06
CA LEU A 25 33.14 -46.38 9.32
C LEU A 25 33.06 -47.29 10.55
N ILE A 26 33.49 -48.54 10.42
CA ILE A 26 33.45 -49.52 11.53
C ILE A 26 34.33 -49.13 12.73
N THR A 27 35.31 -48.26 12.51
CA THR A 27 36.29 -47.82 13.52
C THR A 27 35.70 -46.83 14.51
N ASP A 28 35.00 -45.81 14.02
CA ASP A 28 34.57 -44.64 14.81
C ASP A 28 33.12 -44.21 14.55
N GLY A 29 32.42 -44.86 13.61
CA GLY A 29 31.03 -44.60 13.28
C GLY A 29 30.82 -43.40 12.37
N ASN A 30 31.89 -42.82 11.81
CA ASN A 30 31.81 -41.64 10.96
C ASN A 30 31.12 -41.94 9.62
N CYS A 31 30.27 -41.03 9.17
CA CYS A 31 29.57 -41.10 7.89
C CYS A 31 30.33 -40.25 6.86
N THR A 32 31.22 -40.87 6.08
CA THR A 32 32.10 -40.14 5.13
C THR A 32 31.36 -39.45 4.01
N GLU A 33 30.20 -39.99 3.62
CA GLU A 33 29.33 -39.44 2.57
C GLU A 33 28.29 -38.44 3.12
N GLY A 34 28.38 -38.09 4.40
CA GLY A 34 27.44 -37.21 5.09
C GLY A 34 26.19 -37.90 5.63
N CYS A 35 25.24 -37.09 6.07
CA CYS A 35 24.01 -37.46 6.75
C CYS A 35 22.80 -37.31 5.84
N THR A 36 21.77 -38.13 6.07
CA THR A 36 20.47 -37.95 5.42
C THR A 36 19.79 -36.66 5.87
N MET A 37 18.74 -36.26 5.13
CA MET A 37 17.99 -35.04 5.43
C MET A 37 17.46 -35.03 6.87
N GLY A 38 17.65 -33.91 7.58
CA GLY A 38 17.23 -33.78 8.99
C GLY A 38 18.30 -34.16 10.01
N TRP A 39 19.47 -34.63 9.58
CA TRP A 39 20.54 -35.10 10.46
C TRP A 39 21.89 -34.45 10.16
N GLN A 40 22.72 -34.35 11.19
CA GLN A 40 24.05 -33.73 11.13
C GLN A 40 25.04 -34.37 12.13
N GLY A 41 26.29 -33.92 12.01
CA GLY A 41 27.44 -34.37 12.81
C GLY A 41 28.15 -35.53 12.15
N ALA A 42 29.42 -35.77 12.54
CA ALA A 42 30.26 -36.79 11.93
C ALA A 42 29.59 -38.18 11.88
N ILE A 43 28.84 -38.55 12.92
CA ILE A 43 28.17 -39.87 13.01
C ILE A 43 26.66 -39.82 12.73
N CYS A 44 26.11 -38.68 12.31
CA CYS A 44 24.69 -38.50 11.93
C CYS A 44 23.64 -38.95 12.99
N LYS A 45 23.96 -38.79 14.27
CA LYS A 45 23.06 -39.07 15.40
C LYS A 45 22.36 -37.82 15.97
N SER A 46 22.68 -36.63 15.47
CA SER A 46 22.05 -35.37 15.91
C SER A 46 21.10 -34.87 14.85
N LYS A 47 19.88 -34.46 15.25
CA LYS A 47 18.98 -33.74 14.35
C LYS A 47 19.54 -32.38 13.97
N CYS A 48 19.04 -31.79 12.89
CA CYS A 48 19.31 -30.40 12.55
C CYS A 48 19.00 -29.47 13.74
N LYS A 49 19.82 -28.44 13.90
CA LYS A 49 19.53 -27.37 14.86
C LYS A 49 18.35 -26.55 14.34
N THR A 50 17.57 -25.98 15.25
CA THR A 50 16.49 -25.04 14.90
C THR A 50 16.98 -23.99 13.91
N GLY A 51 16.31 -23.86 12.77
CA GLY A 51 16.68 -22.93 11.70
C GLY A 51 17.55 -23.52 10.58
N SER A 52 17.88 -24.81 10.65
CA SER A 52 18.59 -25.55 9.60
C SER A 52 17.83 -26.79 9.15
N TYR A 53 18.00 -27.19 7.90
CA TYR A 53 17.33 -28.36 7.32
C TYR A 53 18.13 -29.00 6.18
N GLY A 54 17.63 -30.12 5.68
CA GLY A 54 18.14 -30.74 4.46
C GLY A 54 19.33 -31.65 4.70
N PHE A 55 20.02 -31.99 3.60
CA PHE A 55 21.22 -32.83 3.64
C PHE A 55 22.32 -32.17 4.47
N ASN A 56 22.86 -32.91 5.45
CA ASN A 56 23.81 -32.39 6.44
C ASN A 56 23.34 -31.15 7.22
N CYS A 57 22.05 -30.79 7.16
CA CYS A 57 21.53 -29.54 7.71
C CYS A 57 22.18 -28.27 7.12
N ASN A 58 22.59 -28.31 5.85
CA ASN A 58 23.29 -27.21 5.19
C ASN A 58 22.36 -26.09 4.69
N GLU A 59 21.04 -26.32 4.67
CA GLU A 59 20.07 -25.31 4.28
C GLU A 59 19.55 -24.55 5.48
N THR A 60 19.22 -23.26 5.31
CA THR A 60 18.62 -22.43 6.36
C THR A 60 17.13 -22.27 6.16
N CYS A 61 16.36 -22.31 7.24
CA CYS A 61 14.92 -22.03 7.21
C CYS A 61 14.63 -20.60 6.74
N GLY A 62 13.51 -20.43 6.03
CA GLY A 62 13.04 -19.11 5.60
C GLY A 62 12.18 -18.40 6.66
N HIS A 63 11.34 -17.48 6.20
CA HIS A 63 10.52 -16.61 7.03
C HIS A 63 9.20 -17.27 7.45
N CYS A 64 9.27 -18.37 8.21
CA CYS A 64 8.07 -19.03 8.75
C CYS A 64 7.37 -18.15 9.81
N LEU A 65 6.04 -18.03 9.79
CA LEU A 65 5.27 -17.12 10.68
C LEU A 65 5.53 -17.35 12.18
N LYS A 66 5.58 -18.61 12.62
CA LYS A 66 5.84 -19.00 14.02
C LYS A 66 7.33 -19.25 14.30
N GLY A 67 8.21 -18.71 13.47
CA GLY A 67 9.66 -18.85 13.57
C GLY A 67 10.18 -20.25 13.23
N ASN A 68 11.50 -20.42 13.42
CA ASN A 68 12.28 -21.56 12.95
C ASN A 68 11.89 -22.93 13.52
N ASN A 69 11.11 -22.99 14.60
CA ASN A 69 10.62 -24.25 15.17
C ASN A 69 9.51 -24.90 14.33
N ASN A 70 8.94 -24.18 13.36
CA ASN A 70 7.89 -24.68 12.46
C ASN A 70 8.42 -24.98 11.05
N CYS A 71 9.72 -24.86 10.87
CA CYS A 71 10.43 -25.26 9.66
C CYS A 71 10.79 -26.75 9.79
N SER A 72 10.41 -27.55 8.80
CA SER A 72 10.77 -28.95 8.71
C SER A 72 12.30 -29.11 8.58
N ASP A 73 12.90 -29.91 9.46
CA ASP A 73 14.33 -30.24 9.45
C ASP A 73 14.73 -31.07 8.21
N THR A 74 13.77 -31.67 7.52
CA THR A 74 14.03 -32.48 6.31
C THR A 74 14.03 -31.67 5.03
N ASN A 75 13.01 -30.85 4.79
CA ASN A 75 12.80 -30.16 3.50
C ASN A 75 12.61 -28.64 3.62
N GLY A 76 12.66 -28.09 4.84
CA GLY A 76 12.54 -26.65 5.06
C GLY A 76 11.13 -26.08 4.90
N HIS A 77 10.13 -26.95 4.69
CA HIS A 77 8.75 -26.55 4.59
C HIS A 77 8.28 -25.91 5.90
N CYS A 78 7.65 -24.74 5.81
CA CYS A 78 7.01 -24.11 6.95
C CYS A 78 5.62 -24.72 7.12
N SER A 79 5.36 -25.45 8.21
CA SER A 79 4.06 -26.11 8.48
C SER A 79 2.88 -25.15 8.74
N GLY A 80 3.08 -23.85 8.53
CA GLY A 80 2.08 -22.79 8.61
C GLY A 80 2.22 -21.80 7.46
N TYR A 81 1.73 -20.57 7.64
CA TYR A 81 1.91 -19.50 6.65
C TYR A 81 3.28 -18.82 6.80
N CYS A 82 3.68 -18.09 5.76
CA CYS A 82 4.86 -17.24 5.80
C CYS A 82 4.61 -15.96 6.61
N GLN A 83 5.68 -15.36 7.12
CA GLN A 83 5.61 -13.97 7.58
C GLN A 83 5.15 -13.07 6.43
N ALA A 84 4.47 -11.98 6.76
CA ALA A 84 4.01 -11.03 5.75
C ALA A 84 5.20 -10.50 4.93
N GLY A 85 5.02 -10.40 3.61
CA GLY A 85 6.11 -10.08 2.68
C GLY A 85 6.81 -11.29 2.08
N TRP A 86 6.45 -12.52 2.50
CA TRP A 86 7.07 -13.76 2.02
C TRP A 86 6.03 -14.77 1.54
N THR A 87 6.47 -15.65 0.63
CA THR A 87 5.65 -16.70 0.02
C THR A 87 6.47 -17.94 -0.36
N GLY A 88 5.78 -18.97 -0.85
CA GLY A 88 6.33 -20.27 -1.18
C GLY A 88 6.40 -21.22 0.03
N GLU A 89 6.56 -22.51 -0.25
CA GLU A 89 6.53 -23.58 0.77
C GLU A 89 7.60 -23.45 1.85
N THR A 90 8.73 -22.82 1.53
CA THR A 90 9.86 -22.60 2.44
C THR A 90 9.94 -21.15 2.95
N CYS A 91 9.02 -20.29 2.53
CA CYS A 91 8.99 -18.85 2.88
C CYS A 91 10.32 -18.12 2.60
N LYS A 92 11.02 -18.52 1.54
CA LYS A 92 12.28 -17.90 1.08
C LYS A 92 12.08 -16.87 -0.03
N SER A 93 10.89 -16.82 -0.63
CA SER A 93 10.59 -15.89 -1.72
C SER A 93 9.90 -14.66 -1.16
N ALA A 94 10.49 -13.48 -1.37
CA ALA A 94 9.81 -12.22 -1.08
C ALA A 94 8.63 -12.01 -2.05
N CYS A 95 7.65 -11.20 -1.64
CA CYS A 95 6.58 -10.79 -2.55
C CYS A 95 7.13 -10.09 -3.79
N ILE A 96 6.51 -10.40 -4.93
CA ILE A 96 6.80 -9.68 -6.17
C ILE A 96 6.33 -8.23 -6.04
N ARG A 97 6.93 -7.34 -6.83
CA ARG A 97 6.55 -5.92 -6.82
C ARG A 97 5.06 -5.78 -7.13
N GLY A 98 4.37 -5.01 -6.32
CA GLY A 98 2.92 -4.78 -6.45
C GLY A 98 2.05 -5.72 -5.62
N THR A 99 2.63 -6.69 -4.91
CA THR A 99 1.90 -7.51 -3.93
C THR A 99 2.49 -7.42 -2.53
N TYR A 100 1.66 -7.68 -1.52
CA TYR A 100 2.03 -7.61 -0.11
C TYR A 100 1.26 -8.62 0.75
N GLY A 101 1.61 -8.66 2.04
CA GLY A 101 0.91 -9.44 3.05
C GLY A 101 1.42 -10.88 3.14
N SER A 102 0.72 -11.69 3.94
CA SER A 102 1.04 -13.11 4.11
C SER A 102 0.75 -13.88 2.82
N GLY A 103 1.76 -14.56 2.28
CA GLY A 103 1.61 -15.31 1.03
C GLY A 103 1.50 -14.45 -0.23
N CYS A 104 1.62 -13.12 -0.11
CA CYS A 104 1.61 -12.17 -1.22
C CYS A 104 0.29 -12.13 -2.03
N ASN A 105 -0.83 -12.32 -1.34
CA ASN A 105 -2.17 -12.38 -1.94
C ASN A 105 -2.83 -10.99 -2.07
N GLU A 106 -2.31 -9.96 -1.41
CA GLU A 106 -2.83 -8.60 -1.50
C GLU A 106 -2.10 -7.80 -2.59
N THR A 107 -2.80 -6.88 -3.24
CA THR A 107 -2.22 -5.98 -4.25
C THR A 107 -2.06 -4.56 -3.72
N CYS A 108 -0.96 -3.89 -4.05
CA CYS A 108 -0.75 -2.49 -3.70
C CYS A 108 -1.87 -1.59 -4.26
N GLY A 109 -2.24 -0.56 -3.50
CA GLY A 109 -3.13 0.50 -4.00
C GLY A 109 -2.40 1.51 -4.88
N ASN A 110 -3.04 2.68 -5.05
CA ASN A 110 -2.60 3.76 -5.92
C ASN A 110 -1.53 4.65 -5.25
N CYS A 111 -0.39 4.07 -4.89
CA CYS A 111 0.74 4.81 -4.32
C CYS A 111 1.34 5.79 -5.35
N TYR A 112 1.98 6.88 -4.90
CA TYR A 112 2.54 7.96 -5.74
C TYR A 112 3.42 7.48 -6.93
N ASN A 113 4.24 6.43 -6.73
CA ASN A 113 5.05 5.80 -7.78
C ASN A 113 4.29 4.67 -8.54
N GLY A 114 2.97 4.71 -8.56
CA GLY A 114 2.08 3.67 -9.06
C GLY A 114 1.98 2.45 -8.13
N ASN A 115 1.21 1.44 -8.58
CA ASN A 115 0.86 0.21 -7.84
C ASN A 115 2.05 -0.76 -7.59
N ILE A 116 3.30 -0.31 -7.66
CA ILE A 116 4.51 -1.13 -7.55
C ILE A 116 5.44 -0.70 -6.40
N SER A 117 4.97 0.16 -5.51
CA SER A 117 5.79 0.87 -4.51
C SER A 117 5.33 0.73 -3.05
N CYS A 118 4.36 -0.13 -2.76
CA CYS A 118 3.95 -0.36 -1.39
C CYS A 118 4.89 -1.31 -0.64
N LEU A 119 4.91 -1.21 0.71
CA LEU A 119 5.64 -2.15 1.55
C LEU A 119 5.07 -3.57 1.40
N ILE A 120 5.94 -4.54 1.12
CA ILE A 120 5.53 -5.96 0.96
C ILE A 120 4.93 -6.57 2.22
N THR A 121 5.15 -5.96 3.39
CA THR A 121 4.67 -6.45 4.68
C THR A 121 3.19 -6.11 4.91
N ASP A 122 2.77 -4.87 4.68
CA ASP A 122 1.45 -4.38 5.09
C ASP A 122 0.74 -3.55 4.01
N GLY A 123 1.38 -3.33 2.87
CA GLY A 123 0.81 -2.59 1.74
C GLY A 123 0.85 -1.08 1.89
N ASN A 124 1.56 -0.55 2.90
CA ASN A 124 1.65 0.88 3.14
C ASN A 124 2.41 1.59 2.00
N CYS A 125 1.88 2.72 1.54
CA CYS A 125 2.49 3.59 0.55
C CYS A 125 3.30 4.68 1.27
N THR A 126 4.61 4.49 1.44
CA THR A 126 5.44 5.42 2.24
C THR A 126 5.55 6.82 1.66
N GLU A 127 5.39 6.96 0.34
CA GLU A 127 5.40 8.23 -0.38
C GLU A 127 3.99 8.85 -0.54
N GLY A 128 2.98 8.25 0.08
CA GLY A 128 1.59 8.64 -0.08
C GLY A 128 0.95 8.17 -1.39
N CYS A 129 -0.22 8.73 -1.68
CA CYS A 129 -1.13 8.34 -2.75
C CYS A 129 -1.06 9.27 -3.95
N THR A 130 -1.40 8.73 -5.14
CA THR A 130 -1.65 9.55 -6.32
C THR A 130 -2.90 10.42 -6.17
N MET A 131 -3.08 11.35 -7.10
CA MET A 131 -4.26 12.21 -7.15
C MET A 131 -5.56 11.39 -7.16
N GLY A 132 -6.55 11.80 -6.36
CA GLY A 132 -7.84 11.12 -6.27
C GLY A 132 -7.90 9.96 -5.27
N TRP A 133 -6.78 9.63 -4.62
CA TRP A 133 -6.68 8.52 -3.67
C TRP A 133 -6.11 8.95 -2.31
N GLN A 134 -6.51 8.24 -1.27
CA GLN A 134 -6.13 8.49 0.12
C GLN A 134 -6.05 7.19 0.94
N GLY A 135 -5.63 7.35 2.20
CA GLY A 135 -5.40 6.29 3.16
C GLY A 135 -3.99 5.73 3.06
N THR A 136 -3.52 5.05 4.11
CA THR A 136 -2.14 4.54 4.20
C THR A 136 -1.78 3.56 3.07
N ILE A 137 -2.75 2.81 2.56
CA ILE A 137 -2.55 1.84 1.45
C ILE A 137 -3.11 2.32 0.11
N CYS A 138 -3.61 3.56 0.02
CA CYS A 138 -4.11 4.18 -1.22
C CYS A 138 -5.18 3.39 -1.99
N LYS A 139 -6.06 2.68 -1.26
CA LYS A 139 -7.20 1.92 -1.81
C LYS A 139 -8.54 2.66 -1.69
N SER A 140 -8.55 3.83 -1.06
CA SER A 140 -9.77 4.65 -0.91
C SER A 140 -9.68 5.86 -1.83
N LYS A 141 -10.77 6.16 -2.53
CA LYS A 141 -10.89 7.42 -3.27
C LYS A 141 -11.02 8.60 -2.30
N CYS A 142 -10.77 9.81 -2.79
CA CYS A 142 -11.08 11.03 -2.06
C CYS A 142 -12.56 11.06 -1.63
N GLU A 143 -12.79 11.52 -0.40
CA GLU A 143 -14.13 11.82 0.06
C GLU A 143 -14.69 13.03 -0.70
N THR A 144 -16.01 13.08 -0.86
CA THR A 144 -16.70 14.20 -1.51
C THR A 144 -16.27 15.52 -0.84
N GLY A 145 -15.82 16.48 -1.64
CA GLY A 145 -15.32 17.77 -1.14
C GLY A 145 -13.79 17.85 -1.02
N SER A 146 -13.06 16.77 -1.33
CA SER A 146 -11.60 16.74 -1.33
C SER A 146 -11.01 16.23 -2.66
N TYR A 147 -9.79 16.65 -3.00
CA TYR A 147 -9.11 16.26 -4.24
C TYR A 147 -7.58 16.32 -4.14
N GLY A 148 -6.91 15.90 -5.21
CA GLY A 148 -5.45 16.02 -5.36
C GLY A 148 -4.68 14.89 -4.69
N PHE A 149 -3.36 15.07 -4.54
CA PHE A 149 -2.50 14.07 -3.89
C PHE A 149 -2.90 13.88 -2.43
N ASN A 150 -3.07 12.63 -2.01
CA ASN A 150 -3.56 12.27 -0.68
C ASN A 150 -4.91 12.93 -0.30
N CYS A 151 -5.65 13.50 -1.26
CA CYS A 151 -6.88 14.26 -1.02
C CYS A 151 -6.69 15.46 -0.08
N ASN A 152 -5.52 16.09 -0.10
CA ASN A 152 -5.18 17.20 0.80
C ASN A 152 -5.78 18.56 0.37
N GLU A 153 -6.38 18.65 -0.83
CA GLU A 153 -7.02 19.87 -1.30
C GLU A 153 -8.53 19.81 -1.10
N THR A 154 -9.16 20.96 -0.84
CA THR A 154 -10.62 21.07 -0.67
C THR A 154 -11.29 21.65 -1.91
N CYS A 155 -12.45 21.11 -2.30
CA CYS A 155 -13.27 21.66 -3.38
C CYS A 155 -13.73 23.09 -3.04
N GLY A 156 -13.85 23.94 -4.06
CA GLY A 156 -14.46 25.26 -3.93
C GLY A 156 -15.99 25.23 -3.97
N HIS A 157 -16.58 26.34 -4.38
CA HIS A 157 -18.03 26.57 -4.41
C HIS A 157 -18.68 26.01 -5.69
N CYS A 158 -18.60 24.68 -5.89
CA CYS A 158 -19.21 24.03 -7.06
C CYS A 158 -20.76 24.01 -6.98
N LEU A 159 -21.43 24.11 -8.13
CA LEU A 159 -22.90 24.14 -8.21
C LEU A 159 -23.59 22.82 -7.79
N LYS A 160 -22.99 21.65 -8.05
CA LYS A 160 -23.61 20.35 -7.75
C LYS A 160 -23.65 20.08 -6.24
N SER A 161 -24.69 19.36 -5.79
CA SER A 161 -24.91 19.04 -4.37
C SER A 161 -23.65 18.46 -3.72
N ASN A 162 -23.32 19.01 -2.53
CA ASN A 162 -22.15 18.68 -1.68
C ASN A 162 -20.78 19.18 -2.16
N ASN A 163 -20.69 20.29 -2.91
CA ASN A 163 -19.40 20.83 -3.40
C ASN A 163 -18.58 19.75 -4.13
N ASN A 164 -19.27 18.90 -4.91
CA ASN A 164 -18.64 17.76 -5.56
C ASN A 164 -17.81 18.24 -6.75
N CYS A 165 -16.48 18.24 -6.57
CA CYS A 165 -15.49 18.51 -7.61
C CYS A 165 -14.79 17.21 -8.04
N SER A 166 -14.07 17.27 -9.15
CA SER A 166 -13.19 16.17 -9.58
C SER A 166 -12.17 15.83 -8.48
N ASP A 167 -12.17 14.57 -8.03
CA ASP A 167 -11.25 14.04 -7.02
C ASP A 167 -9.76 14.16 -7.42
N THR A 168 -9.50 14.30 -8.71
CA THR A 168 -8.14 14.34 -9.24
C THR A 168 -7.58 15.77 -9.26
N ASN A 169 -8.34 16.74 -9.79
CA ASN A 169 -7.85 18.09 -10.09
C ASN A 169 -8.70 19.22 -9.50
N GLY A 170 -9.80 18.93 -8.82
CA GLY A 170 -10.62 19.94 -8.16
C GLY A 170 -11.62 20.66 -9.06
N GLN A 171 -11.75 20.25 -10.33
CA GLN A 171 -12.59 20.92 -11.31
C GLN A 171 -14.09 20.76 -11.00
N CYS A 172 -14.84 21.87 -11.06
CA CYS A 172 -16.28 21.91 -10.91
C CYS A 172 -16.99 21.80 -12.28
N ASN A 173 -17.21 20.57 -12.76
CA ASN A 173 -17.83 20.32 -14.08
C ASN A 173 -19.27 20.87 -14.23
N GLY A 174 -19.93 21.25 -13.14
CA GLY A 174 -21.25 21.88 -13.15
C GLY A 174 -21.23 23.42 -13.15
N GLY A 175 -20.04 24.03 -13.15
CA GLY A 175 -19.88 25.46 -12.89
C GLY A 175 -19.89 25.80 -11.40
N CYS A 176 -19.77 27.09 -11.13
CA CYS A 176 -19.69 27.68 -9.81
C CYS A 176 -21.04 28.18 -9.31
N GLN A 177 -21.20 28.20 -7.99
CA GLN A 177 -22.30 28.89 -7.33
C GLN A 177 -22.22 30.40 -7.59
N ASP A 178 -23.33 31.10 -7.38
CA ASP A 178 -23.40 32.55 -7.52
C ASP A 178 -22.33 33.24 -6.65
N GLY A 179 -21.61 34.20 -7.23
CA GLY A 179 -20.52 34.91 -6.55
C GLY A 179 -19.14 34.26 -6.71
N TRP A 180 -19.04 33.12 -7.40
CA TRP A 180 -17.77 32.40 -7.58
C TRP A 180 -17.46 32.11 -9.05
N THR A 181 -16.17 32.02 -9.37
CA THR A 181 -15.68 31.73 -10.72
C THR A 181 -14.37 30.92 -10.72
N GLY A 182 -13.89 30.59 -11.92
CA GLY A 182 -12.72 29.76 -12.18
C GLY A 182 -13.05 28.26 -12.20
N GLU A 183 -12.12 27.45 -12.73
CA GLU A 183 -12.34 26.01 -12.93
C GLU A 183 -12.62 25.23 -11.62
N THR A 184 -12.08 25.71 -10.50
CA THR A 184 -12.25 25.10 -9.16
C THR A 184 -13.21 25.88 -8.26
N CYS A 185 -13.81 26.97 -8.74
CA CYS A 185 -14.73 27.82 -7.98
C CYS A 185 -14.16 28.30 -6.63
N LYS A 186 -12.87 28.65 -6.61
CA LYS A 186 -12.16 29.18 -5.43
C LYS A 186 -11.94 30.69 -5.49
N SER A 187 -12.29 31.33 -6.60
CA SER A 187 -12.18 32.77 -6.77
C SER A 187 -13.57 33.40 -6.69
N GLU A 188 -13.66 34.50 -5.95
CA GLU A 188 -14.85 35.35 -5.94
C GLU A 188 -15.01 36.07 -7.29
N CYS A 189 -16.20 36.61 -7.57
CA CYS A 189 -16.41 37.44 -8.75
C CYS A 189 -15.55 38.70 -8.71
N ASP A 190 -14.99 39.07 -9.86
CA ASP A 190 -14.34 40.37 -9.98
C ASP A 190 -15.37 41.49 -9.80
N THR A 191 -14.91 42.61 -9.21
CA THR A 191 -15.74 43.79 -9.02
C THR A 191 -16.43 44.21 -10.32
N GLY A 192 -17.76 44.32 -10.30
CA GLY A 192 -18.56 44.64 -11.49
C GLY A 192 -19.23 43.45 -12.15
N THR A 193 -19.01 42.22 -11.64
CA THR A 193 -19.67 41.00 -12.11
C THR A 193 -20.38 40.26 -10.97
N TYR A 194 -21.39 39.44 -11.28
CA TYR A 194 -22.15 38.68 -10.29
C TYR A 194 -22.81 37.43 -10.88
N GLY A 195 -23.43 36.61 -10.00
CA GLY A 195 -24.28 35.48 -10.39
C GLY A 195 -23.49 34.25 -10.82
N PHE A 196 -24.17 33.33 -11.53
CA PHE A 196 -23.60 32.05 -11.96
C PHE A 196 -22.33 32.24 -12.81
N ASN A 197 -21.21 31.66 -12.35
CA ASN A 197 -19.87 31.82 -12.93
C ASN A 197 -19.44 33.29 -13.14
N CYS A 198 -20.06 34.25 -12.47
CA CYS A 198 -19.85 35.69 -12.67
C CYS A 198 -20.14 36.15 -14.10
N ASN A 199 -21.08 35.51 -14.79
CA ASN A 199 -21.43 35.84 -16.18
C ASN A 199 -22.35 37.06 -16.33
N GLU A 200 -22.83 37.64 -15.22
CA GLU A 200 -23.66 38.86 -15.24
C GLU A 200 -22.83 40.09 -14.88
N THR A 201 -23.11 41.23 -15.52
CA THR A 201 -22.47 42.52 -15.20
C THR A 201 -23.35 43.36 -14.29
N CYS A 202 -22.78 44.04 -13.30
CA CYS A 202 -23.51 44.98 -12.45
C CYS A 202 -24.14 46.14 -13.24
N GLY A 203 -25.25 46.69 -12.72
CA GLY A 203 -25.85 47.91 -13.25
C GLY A 203 -25.19 49.19 -12.73
N TYR A 204 -25.87 50.32 -12.91
CA TYR A 204 -25.31 51.65 -12.68
C TYR A 204 -25.60 52.16 -11.26
N CYS A 205 -24.88 51.65 -10.25
CA CYS A 205 -25.05 52.05 -8.84
C CYS A 205 -24.43 53.44 -8.49
N LEU A 206 -25.05 54.22 -7.59
CA LEU A 206 -24.74 55.64 -7.33
C LEU A 206 -23.32 55.96 -6.82
N ASN A 207 -22.68 55.10 -6.02
CA ASN A 207 -21.42 55.42 -5.31
C ASN A 207 -20.13 54.95 -6.01
N GLY A 208 -20.15 54.88 -7.34
CA GLY A 208 -18.93 54.80 -8.14
C GLY A 208 -18.08 53.57 -7.89
N LYS A 209 -18.52 52.42 -8.44
CA LYS A 209 -17.64 51.41 -9.06
C LYS A 209 -18.40 50.24 -9.69
N ASN A 210 -19.64 50.38 -10.18
CA ASN A 210 -20.44 49.20 -10.58
C ASN A 210 -20.38 48.09 -9.49
N ILE A 211 -20.22 48.45 -8.20
CA ILE A 211 -20.10 47.49 -7.11
C ILE A 211 -21.52 47.12 -6.76
N CYS A 212 -21.92 45.94 -7.21
CA CYS A 212 -23.12 45.28 -6.78
C CYS A 212 -22.74 44.02 -5.99
N SER A 213 -23.70 43.41 -5.30
CA SER A 213 -23.46 42.11 -4.66
C SER A 213 -23.07 41.07 -5.70
N GLU A 214 -21.92 40.44 -5.52
CA GLU A 214 -21.38 39.38 -6.39
C GLU A 214 -22.30 38.15 -6.46
N MET A 215 -23.17 37.96 -5.47
CA MET A 215 -24.15 36.87 -5.50
C MET A 215 -25.33 37.20 -6.43
N ASN A 216 -25.96 38.36 -6.30
CA ASN A 216 -27.30 38.59 -6.88
C ASN A 216 -27.47 39.91 -7.64
N GLY A 217 -26.42 40.72 -7.74
CA GLY A 217 -26.44 41.93 -8.55
C GLY A 217 -27.08 43.15 -7.90
N LEU A 218 -27.45 43.07 -6.62
CA LEU A 218 -28.13 44.17 -5.92
C LEU A 218 -27.15 45.32 -5.62
N CYS A 219 -27.57 46.54 -5.89
CA CYS A 219 -26.84 47.73 -5.47
C CYS A 219 -27.10 47.99 -3.98
N SER A 220 -26.06 48.34 -3.21
CA SER A 220 -26.19 48.66 -1.78
C SER A 220 -26.80 50.05 -1.50
N GLY A 221 -27.15 50.80 -2.54
CA GLY A 221 -27.76 52.13 -2.47
C GLY A 221 -28.60 52.41 -3.72
N ASP A 222 -28.86 53.68 -4.02
CA ASP A 222 -29.68 54.08 -5.17
C ASP A 222 -28.98 53.90 -6.54
N CYS A 223 -29.76 54.06 -7.59
CA CYS A 223 -29.30 54.03 -8.97
C CYS A 223 -28.82 55.41 -9.44
N GLN A 224 -27.82 55.42 -10.33
CA GLN A 224 -27.44 56.62 -11.08
C GLN A 224 -28.64 57.21 -11.84
N ALA A 225 -28.63 58.52 -12.05
CA ALA A 225 -29.72 59.23 -12.73
C ALA A 225 -30.04 58.58 -14.08
N GLY A 226 -31.33 58.27 -14.30
CA GLY A 226 -31.82 57.60 -15.51
C GLY A 226 -31.92 56.07 -15.38
N TRP A 227 -31.44 55.47 -14.30
CA TRP A 227 -31.55 54.05 -14.00
C TRP A 227 -32.50 53.79 -12.83
N LYS A 228 -33.18 52.65 -12.85
CA LYS A 228 -34.14 52.20 -11.83
C LYS A 228 -34.08 50.69 -11.62
N GLY A 229 -34.76 50.23 -10.57
CA GLY A 229 -34.82 48.82 -10.15
C GLY A 229 -33.71 48.46 -9.17
N LEU A 230 -33.83 47.30 -8.52
CA LEU A 230 -32.93 46.88 -7.44
C LEU A 230 -31.48 46.59 -7.89
N THR A 231 -31.30 46.30 -9.18
CA THR A 231 -29.99 46.05 -9.81
C THR A 231 -29.53 47.21 -10.70
N CYS A 232 -30.30 48.30 -10.78
CA CYS A 232 -30.01 49.49 -11.60
C CYS A 232 -29.67 49.17 -13.07
N LYS A 233 -30.40 48.21 -13.66
CA LYS A 233 -30.29 47.79 -15.08
C LYS A 233 -31.43 48.27 -15.98
N SER A 234 -32.43 48.98 -15.44
CA SER A 234 -33.66 49.38 -16.17
C SER A 234 -33.92 50.87 -16.15
#